data_AF-A0A9W9ULV5-F1
#
_entry.id   AF-A0A9W9ULV5-F1
#
_cell.length_a   1.000
_cell.length_b   1.000
_cell.length_c   1.000
_cell.angle_alpha   90.00
_cell.angle_beta   90.00
_cell.angle_gamma   90.00
#
_symmetry.space_group_name_H-M   'P 1'
#
loop_
_entity.id
_entity.type
_entity.pdbx_description
1 polymer ?
#
loop_
_entity_poly.entity_id
_entity_poly.type
_entity_poly.pdbx_seq_one_letter_code
_entity_poly.pdbx_strand_id
1 'polypeptide(L)'
;MQFIKEHSSIPVPQVYASESELGDKNTVGAAFILMEVLPGSVAMDTLGGHKAHRGVIPKQHRLRFYRSVARCHVQLASLRFPKIGAIIRTHNGGYECGPLPGLGGPFDTATAFFEAWADSVKFKQNKDTIKHMMQRAPISAERMLAIIDNFPSQIKSMASRLSLCDKGPFPLSHEDFLHSNIMVDENTFDVTGIIDWEGACTVPIEFLTFPDFLTAMPMSFDLPGKYDQDGQPFDEEVREVWREREEYIEMVKSAELSDSLLSTCLSSKRAQALAYSYGAYSFIGKLGLYDQVVSFLASEEENSDNAIKASEV
;
A
#
# COMPACT_ATOMS: atom_id res chain seq x y z
N MET A 1 -14.04 -10.15 -0.01
CA MET A 1 -13.99 -11.36 -0.88
C MET A 1 -15.16 -11.48 -1.86
N GLN A 2 -16.43 -11.60 -1.43
CA GLN A 2 -17.58 -11.79 -2.35
C GLN A 2 -17.66 -10.74 -3.48
N PHE A 3 -17.57 -9.45 -3.12
CA PHE A 3 -17.52 -8.35 -4.08
C PHE A 3 -16.45 -8.56 -5.18
N ILE A 4 -15.23 -8.96 -4.79
CA ILE A 4 -14.10 -9.15 -5.70
C ILE A 4 -14.39 -10.29 -6.67
N LYS A 5 -14.96 -11.40 -6.18
CA LYS A 5 -15.34 -12.57 -6.98
C LYS A 5 -16.44 -12.24 -8.00
N GLU A 6 -17.34 -11.32 -7.66
CA GLU A 6 -18.45 -10.89 -8.53
C GLU A 6 -18.04 -9.85 -9.58
N HIS A 7 -16.98 -9.06 -9.32
CA HIS A 7 -16.63 -7.89 -10.13
C HIS A 7 -15.23 -7.97 -10.77
N SER A 8 -14.51 -9.08 -10.60
CA SER A 8 -13.19 -9.29 -11.20
C SER A 8 -12.95 -10.77 -11.50
N SER A 9 -11.86 -11.06 -12.21
CA SER A 9 -11.34 -12.42 -12.38
C SER A 9 -10.24 -12.77 -11.39
N ILE A 10 -10.02 -11.95 -10.36
CA ILE A 10 -9.04 -12.24 -9.31
C ILE A 10 -9.48 -13.52 -8.57
N PRO A 11 -8.64 -14.56 -8.51
CA PRO A 11 -8.96 -15.76 -7.77
C PRO A 11 -8.93 -15.47 -6.27
N VAL A 12 -10.10 -15.53 -5.63
CA VAL A 12 -10.29 -15.33 -4.19
C VAL A 12 -11.11 -16.48 -3.60
N PRO A 13 -10.92 -16.83 -2.32
CA PRO A 13 -11.69 -17.90 -1.69
C PRO A 13 -13.20 -17.63 -1.74
N GLN A 14 -14.00 -18.63 -2.12
CA GLN A 14 -15.44 -18.59 -1.87
C GLN A 14 -15.73 -18.69 -0.38
N VAL A 15 -16.52 -17.76 0.15
CA VAL A 15 -17.03 -17.85 1.52
C VAL A 15 -18.29 -18.72 1.53
N TYR A 16 -18.27 -19.81 2.30
CA TYR A 16 -19.42 -20.71 2.50
C TYR A 16 -20.26 -20.32 3.71
N ALA A 17 -19.60 -19.92 4.80
CA ALA A 17 -20.25 -19.44 6.01
C ALA A 17 -19.31 -18.51 6.77
N SER A 18 -19.86 -17.57 7.53
CA SER A 18 -19.10 -16.71 8.44
C SER A 18 -19.99 -16.27 9.59
N GLU A 19 -19.43 -16.13 10.78
CA GLU A 19 -20.09 -15.55 11.94
C GLU A 19 -19.11 -14.61 12.64
N SER A 20 -19.57 -13.40 12.96
CA SER A 20 -18.76 -12.37 13.64
C SER A 20 -19.37 -11.93 14.96
N GLU A 21 -20.65 -12.23 15.22
CA GLU A 21 -21.30 -11.90 16.49
C GLU A 21 -20.83 -12.87 17.59
N LEU A 22 -20.44 -12.28 18.74
CA LEU A 22 -20.17 -13.01 19.97
C LEU A 22 -21.45 -12.98 20.82
N GLY A 23 -22.05 -14.15 21.10
CA GLY A 23 -23.25 -14.25 21.93
C GLY A 23 -24.04 -15.54 21.71
N ASP A 24 -25.20 -15.67 22.36
CA ASP A 24 -26.02 -16.90 22.40
C ASP A 24 -26.45 -17.44 21.02
N LYS A 25 -26.44 -16.59 19.98
CA LYS A 25 -26.72 -16.98 18.59
C LYS A 25 -25.55 -17.70 17.93
N ASN A 26 -24.33 -17.40 18.35
CA ASN A 26 -23.12 -18.06 17.87
C ASN A 26 -22.77 -19.23 18.80
N THR A 27 -23.35 -20.40 18.52
CA THR A 27 -23.11 -21.62 19.31
C THR A 27 -21.65 -22.10 19.28
N VAL A 28 -20.84 -21.62 18.33
CA VAL A 28 -19.40 -21.91 18.25
C VAL A 28 -18.62 -21.13 19.31
N GLY A 29 -19.16 -20.00 19.79
CA GLY A 29 -18.56 -19.18 20.84
C GLY A 29 -17.35 -18.34 20.39
N ALA A 30 -17.06 -18.31 19.08
CA ALA A 30 -15.97 -17.54 18.49
C ALA A 30 -16.34 -17.06 17.08
N ALA A 31 -15.77 -15.94 16.65
CA ALA A 31 -15.88 -15.50 15.27
C ALA A 31 -15.17 -16.51 14.34
N PHE A 32 -15.78 -16.84 13.20
CA PHE A 32 -15.22 -17.79 12.24
C PHE A 32 -15.59 -17.45 10.80
N ILE A 33 -14.78 -18.00 9.88
CA ILE A 33 -15.08 -18.05 8.46
C ILE A 33 -14.79 -19.45 7.93
N LEU A 34 -15.72 -20.00 7.16
CA LEU A 34 -15.56 -21.24 6.40
C LEU A 34 -15.52 -20.86 4.92
N MET A 35 -14.42 -21.21 4.24
CA MET A 35 -14.17 -20.81 2.87
C MET A 35 -13.44 -21.88 2.05
N GLU A 36 -13.45 -21.70 0.74
CA GLU A 36 -12.76 -22.51 -0.26
C GLU A 36 -11.25 -22.55 -0.01
N VAL A 37 -10.67 -23.73 -0.15
CA VAL A 37 -9.20 -23.90 -0.24
C VAL A 37 -8.81 -23.68 -1.69
N LEU A 38 -8.04 -22.63 -1.97
CA LEU A 38 -7.55 -22.34 -3.31
C LEU A 38 -6.46 -23.33 -3.73
N PRO A 39 -6.36 -23.67 -5.04
CA PRO A 39 -5.31 -24.56 -5.54
C PRO A 39 -3.93 -23.88 -5.53
N GLY A 40 -2.89 -24.72 -5.53
CA GLY A 40 -1.50 -24.27 -5.54
C GLY A 40 -0.91 -24.15 -4.14
N SER A 41 0.20 -23.44 -4.05
CA SER A 41 0.97 -23.24 -2.82
C SER A 41 1.23 -21.75 -2.60
N VAL A 42 1.35 -21.34 -1.35
CA VAL A 42 1.77 -19.97 -1.01
C VAL A 42 3.13 -19.70 -1.65
N ALA A 43 3.27 -18.62 -2.40
CA ALA A 43 4.46 -18.33 -3.19
C ALA A 43 5.73 -18.28 -2.33
N MET A 44 5.63 -17.76 -1.11
CA MET A 44 6.71 -17.77 -0.10
C MET A 44 7.20 -19.17 0.28
N ASP A 45 6.32 -20.17 0.24
CA ASP A 45 6.57 -21.55 0.71
C ASP A 45 6.89 -22.54 -0.40
N THR A 46 6.74 -22.15 -1.67
CA THR A 46 7.10 -22.97 -2.83
C THR A 46 8.60 -23.31 -2.87
N LEU A 47 9.01 -24.36 -3.59
CA LEU A 47 10.43 -24.70 -3.83
C LEU A 47 11.30 -24.80 -2.56
N GLY A 48 10.73 -25.22 -1.43
CA GLY A 48 11.43 -25.36 -0.15
C GLY A 48 11.38 -24.13 0.75
N GLY A 49 10.69 -23.07 0.31
CA GLY A 49 10.25 -21.93 1.10
C GLY A 49 11.36 -21.22 1.86
N HIS A 50 11.06 -20.82 3.10
CA HIS A 50 12.02 -20.12 3.97
C HIS A 50 13.34 -20.88 4.17
N LYS A 51 13.31 -22.22 4.23
CA LYS A 51 14.53 -23.01 4.42
C LYS A 51 15.46 -22.97 3.21
N ALA A 52 14.92 -22.94 2.00
CA ALA A 52 15.70 -22.97 0.76
C ALA A 52 16.13 -21.58 0.29
N HIS A 53 15.23 -20.60 0.36
CA HIS A 53 15.44 -19.27 -0.24
C HIS A 53 14.95 -18.12 0.64
N ARG A 54 14.81 -18.33 1.96
CA ARG A 54 14.40 -17.29 2.93
C ARG A 54 13.05 -16.63 2.61
N GLY A 55 12.17 -17.37 1.93
CA GLY A 55 10.84 -16.91 1.53
C GLY A 55 10.85 -16.06 0.25
N VAL A 56 12.03 -15.71 -0.28
CA VAL A 56 12.15 -14.85 -1.47
C VAL A 56 11.91 -15.66 -2.75
N ILE A 57 11.13 -15.13 -3.68
CA ILE A 57 10.91 -15.77 -4.99
C ILE A 57 12.24 -15.90 -5.75
N PRO A 58 12.65 -17.11 -6.18
CA PRO A 58 13.89 -17.32 -6.92
C PRO A 58 13.93 -16.54 -8.23
N LYS A 59 15.10 -15.98 -8.58
CA LYS A 59 15.26 -15.06 -9.73
C LYS A 59 14.70 -15.60 -11.04
N GLN A 60 14.87 -16.90 -11.33
CA GLN A 60 14.36 -17.49 -12.57
C GLN A 60 12.83 -17.48 -12.72
N HIS A 61 12.09 -17.34 -11.61
CA HIS A 61 10.62 -17.36 -11.61
C HIS A 61 10.01 -15.96 -11.46
N ARG A 62 10.79 -14.96 -11.00
CA ARG A 62 10.33 -13.58 -10.73
C ARG A 62 9.60 -12.97 -11.92
N LEU A 63 10.16 -13.03 -13.12
CA LEU A 63 9.55 -12.42 -14.30
C LEU A 63 8.12 -12.94 -14.55
N ARG A 64 7.90 -14.25 -14.40
CA ARG A 64 6.57 -14.85 -14.62
C ARG A 64 5.63 -14.55 -13.47
N PHE A 65 6.12 -14.67 -12.25
CA PHE A 65 5.40 -14.33 -11.03
C PHE A 65 4.92 -12.87 -11.06
N TYR A 66 5.83 -11.92 -11.26
CA TYR A 66 5.55 -10.48 -11.32
C TYR A 66 4.52 -10.15 -12.41
N ARG A 67 4.62 -10.75 -13.60
CA ARG A 67 3.64 -10.55 -14.67
C ARG A 67 2.25 -11.03 -14.26
N SER A 68 2.16 -12.16 -13.57
CA SER A 68 0.89 -12.68 -13.09
C SER A 68 0.31 -11.84 -11.95
N VAL A 69 1.15 -11.35 -11.03
CA VAL A 69 0.75 -10.43 -9.95
C VAL A 69 0.28 -9.09 -10.52
N ALA A 70 0.98 -8.53 -11.51
CA ALA A 70 0.61 -7.27 -12.16
C ALA A 70 -0.81 -7.32 -12.75
N ARG A 71 -1.20 -8.44 -13.37
CA ARG A 71 -2.57 -8.66 -13.88
C ARG A 71 -3.62 -8.66 -12.78
N CYS A 72 -3.32 -9.22 -11.62
CA CYS A 72 -4.22 -9.20 -10.48
C CYS A 72 -4.28 -7.80 -9.85
N HIS A 73 -3.14 -7.12 -9.77
CA HIS A 73 -3.01 -5.79 -9.20
C HIS A 73 -3.78 -4.74 -10.01
N VAL A 74 -3.70 -4.80 -11.35
CA VAL A 74 -4.51 -3.95 -12.24
C VAL A 74 -6.00 -4.16 -11.99
N GLN A 75 -6.46 -5.41 -11.96
CA GLN A 75 -7.87 -5.70 -11.68
C GLN A 75 -8.31 -5.18 -10.31
N LEU A 76 -7.46 -5.30 -9.29
CA LEU A 76 -7.74 -4.82 -7.95
C LEU A 76 -7.88 -3.29 -7.94
N ALA A 77 -6.96 -2.57 -8.58
CA ALA A 77 -7.02 -1.11 -8.71
C ALA A 77 -8.18 -0.61 -9.59
N SER A 78 -8.73 -1.47 -10.47
CA SER A 78 -9.94 -1.18 -11.25
C SER A 78 -11.22 -1.33 -10.43
N LEU A 79 -11.20 -2.03 -9.29
CA LEU A 79 -12.33 -2.09 -8.38
C LEU A 79 -12.39 -0.81 -7.56
N ARG A 80 -13.35 0.08 -7.82
CA ARG A 80 -13.42 1.40 -7.18
C ARG A 80 -14.77 1.69 -6.56
N PHE A 81 -14.76 2.48 -5.49
CA PHE A 81 -15.95 2.96 -4.80
C PHE A 81 -15.99 4.50 -4.75
N PRO A 82 -17.17 5.11 -4.57
CA PRO A 82 -17.30 6.57 -4.46
C PRO A 82 -16.73 7.15 -3.16
N LYS A 83 -16.44 6.31 -2.15
CA LYS A 83 -15.92 6.74 -0.85
C LYS A 83 -14.70 5.91 -0.44
N ILE A 84 -13.93 6.43 0.51
CA ILE A 84 -12.85 5.72 1.18
C ILE A 84 -13.45 5.02 2.41
N GLY A 85 -13.32 3.70 2.49
CA GLY A 85 -13.90 2.92 3.58
C GLY A 85 -13.78 1.41 3.44
N ALA A 86 -14.17 0.70 4.49
CA ALA A 86 -14.27 -0.76 4.48
C ALA A 86 -15.45 -1.20 3.59
N ILE A 87 -15.34 -2.33 2.90
CA ILE A 87 -16.41 -2.80 2.03
C ILE A 87 -17.43 -3.60 2.84
N ILE A 88 -18.66 -3.08 2.95
CA ILE A 88 -19.75 -3.70 3.69
C ILE A 88 -20.80 -4.24 2.71
N ARG A 89 -21.29 -5.44 3.00
CA ARG A 89 -22.43 -6.02 2.28
C ARG A 89 -23.73 -5.52 2.90
N THR A 90 -24.61 -4.95 2.07
CA THR A 90 -25.89 -4.42 2.53
C THR A 90 -26.94 -5.52 2.65
N HIS A 91 -28.02 -5.25 3.39
CA HIS A 91 -29.16 -6.17 3.54
C HIS A 91 -29.83 -6.52 2.21
N ASN A 92 -29.74 -5.63 1.21
CA ASN A 92 -30.26 -5.85 -0.15
C ASN A 92 -29.28 -6.62 -1.06
N GLY A 93 -28.15 -7.08 -0.53
CA GLY A 93 -27.13 -7.83 -1.28
C GLY A 93 -26.18 -6.97 -2.12
N GLY A 94 -26.25 -5.63 -2.03
CA GLY A 94 -25.28 -4.72 -2.65
C GLY A 94 -24.05 -4.49 -1.75
N TYR A 95 -23.17 -3.59 -2.18
CA TYR A 95 -21.98 -3.20 -1.43
C TYR A 95 -21.88 -1.70 -1.26
N GLU A 96 -21.43 -1.26 -0.08
CA GLU A 96 -21.18 0.14 0.24
C GLU A 96 -19.90 0.30 1.06
N CYS A 97 -19.37 1.52 1.14
CA CYS A 97 -18.25 1.82 2.02
C CYS A 97 -18.76 2.12 3.43
N GLY A 98 -18.18 1.48 4.43
CA GLY A 98 -18.38 1.77 5.85
C GLY A 98 -17.14 2.39 6.51
N PRO A 99 -17.20 2.61 7.83
CA PRO A 99 -16.09 3.15 8.59
C PRO A 99 -14.87 2.21 8.58
N LEU A 100 -13.68 2.80 8.57
CA LEU A 100 -12.41 2.12 8.76
C LEU A 100 -12.14 1.90 10.25
N PRO A 101 -11.67 0.71 10.67
CA PRO A 101 -11.30 0.44 12.05
C PRO A 101 -10.29 1.47 12.60
N GLY A 102 -10.59 2.05 13.75
CA GLY A 102 -9.72 3.02 14.43
C GLY A 102 -9.69 4.44 13.82
N LEU A 103 -10.13 4.61 12.57
CA LEU A 103 -10.11 5.90 11.86
C LEU A 103 -11.51 6.52 11.67
N GLY A 104 -12.54 5.71 11.48
CA GLY A 104 -13.90 6.18 11.20
C GLY A 104 -14.20 6.30 9.70
N GLY A 105 -15.12 7.20 9.33
CA GLY A 105 -15.62 7.32 7.95
C GLY A 105 -16.98 6.65 7.74
N PRO A 106 -17.37 6.29 6.50
CA PRO A 106 -16.59 6.40 5.27
C PRO A 106 -16.32 7.87 4.87
N PHE A 107 -15.27 8.13 4.10
CA PHE A 107 -14.89 9.48 3.68
C PHE A 107 -15.28 9.76 2.23
N ASP A 108 -15.94 10.90 2.01
CA ASP A 108 -16.31 11.36 0.66
C ASP A 108 -15.13 11.91 -0.14
N THR A 109 -14.05 12.32 0.56
CA THR A 109 -12.86 12.86 -0.09
C THR A 109 -11.55 12.34 0.51
N ALA A 110 -10.49 12.34 -0.30
CA ALA A 110 -9.14 12.04 0.16
C ALA A 110 -8.67 13.06 1.21
N THR A 111 -9.03 14.34 1.04
CA THR A 111 -8.77 15.41 2.01
C THR A 111 -9.31 15.04 3.39
N ALA A 112 -10.59 14.66 3.48
CA ALA A 112 -11.21 14.29 4.74
C ALA A 112 -10.54 13.06 5.39
N PHE A 113 -10.12 12.10 4.57
CA PHE A 113 -9.34 10.95 5.04
C PHE A 113 -7.99 11.37 5.65
N PHE A 114 -7.22 12.23 4.97
CA PHE A 114 -5.92 12.70 5.46
C PHE A 114 -6.04 13.55 6.72
N GLU A 115 -7.06 14.40 6.81
CA GLU A 115 -7.35 15.19 8.02
C GLU A 115 -7.71 14.28 9.21
N ALA A 116 -8.60 13.31 8.99
CA ALA A 116 -8.98 12.36 10.03
C ALA A 116 -7.80 11.50 10.50
N TRP A 117 -6.94 11.06 9.56
CA TRP A 117 -5.71 10.36 9.89
C TRP A 117 -4.77 11.22 10.72
N ALA A 118 -4.53 12.46 10.31
CA ALA A 118 -3.64 13.36 11.03
C ALA A 118 -4.11 13.67 12.46
N ASP A 119 -5.43 13.73 12.68
CA ASP A 119 -6.02 13.98 14.00
C ASP A 119 -5.98 12.77 14.93
N SER A 120 -5.91 11.55 14.38
CA SER A 120 -6.05 10.31 15.15
C SER A 120 -4.73 9.54 15.30
N VAL A 121 -3.80 9.71 14.37
CA VAL A 121 -2.58 8.90 14.30
C VAL A 121 -1.66 9.17 15.49
N LYS A 122 -1.05 8.10 15.99
CA LYS A 122 -0.04 8.16 17.05
C LYS A 122 1.17 7.38 16.61
N PHE A 123 2.35 7.98 16.76
CA PHE A 123 3.59 7.27 16.50
C PHE A 123 3.76 6.11 17.48
N LYS A 124 4.08 4.91 16.98
CA LYS A 124 4.11 3.68 17.80
C LYS A 124 5.24 3.64 18.83
N GLN A 125 6.35 4.33 18.57
CA GLN A 125 7.50 4.35 19.48
C GLN A 125 7.36 5.44 20.54
N ASN A 126 7.70 5.12 21.79
CA ASN A 126 7.71 6.11 22.87
C ASN A 126 8.97 6.98 22.82
N LYS A 127 8.92 8.16 23.47
CA LYS A 127 9.99 9.17 23.42
C LYS A 127 11.32 8.68 24.00
N ASP A 128 11.31 7.83 25.01
CA ASP A 128 12.54 7.34 25.65
C ASP A 128 13.24 6.30 24.78
N THR A 129 12.48 5.41 24.14
CA THR A 129 12.99 4.49 23.11
C THR A 129 13.64 5.27 21.97
N ILE A 130 13.02 6.34 21.49
CA ILE A 130 13.58 7.18 20.42
C ILE A 130 14.89 7.81 20.88
N LYS A 131 14.93 8.42 22.07
CA LYS A 131 16.17 9.01 22.63
C LYS A 131 17.30 7.98 22.71
N HIS A 132 17.00 6.76 23.14
CA HIS A 132 17.97 5.68 23.19
C HIS A 132 18.47 5.29 21.79
N MET A 133 17.57 5.14 20.82
CA MET A 133 17.93 4.82 19.42
C MET A 133 18.82 5.91 18.78
N MET A 134 18.64 7.17 19.18
CA MET A 134 19.35 8.32 18.59
C MET A 134 20.72 8.62 19.20
N GLN A 135 21.18 7.90 20.23
CA GLN A 135 22.46 8.18 20.91
C GLN A 135 23.69 8.20 19.99
N ARG A 136 23.65 7.46 18.87
CA ARG A 136 24.74 7.35 17.88
C ARG A 136 24.32 7.82 16.49
N ALA A 137 23.15 8.44 16.37
CA ALA A 137 22.62 8.91 15.11
C ALA A 137 23.26 10.25 14.72
N PRO A 138 23.31 10.58 13.42
CA PRO A 138 23.83 11.87 12.94
C PRO A 138 22.92 13.07 13.29
N ILE A 139 21.70 12.82 13.81
CA ILE A 139 20.70 13.83 14.16
C ILE A 139 20.35 13.65 15.65
N SER A 140 20.15 14.76 16.37
CA SER A 140 19.79 14.72 17.79
C SER A 140 18.41 14.11 18.02
N ALA A 141 18.23 13.53 19.22
CA ALA A 141 16.95 12.96 19.62
C ALA A 141 15.84 14.02 19.63
N GLU A 142 16.15 15.25 20.06
CA GLU A 142 15.19 16.36 20.12
C GLU A 142 14.72 16.74 18.72
N ARG A 143 15.63 16.76 17.75
CA ARG A 143 15.27 17.06 16.35
C ARG A 143 14.40 15.95 15.76
N MET A 144 14.76 14.68 15.99
CA MET A 144 13.97 13.54 15.51
C MET A 144 12.55 13.54 16.10
N LEU A 145 12.42 13.80 17.41
CA LEU A 145 11.12 13.93 18.06
C LEU A 145 10.29 15.07 17.48
N ALA A 146 10.89 16.23 17.21
CA ALA A 146 10.20 17.35 16.58
C ALA A 146 9.72 17.01 15.15
N ILE A 147 10.51 16.26 14.37
CA ILE A 147 10.12 15.81 13.03
C ILE A 147 8.88 14.90 13.12
N ILE A 148 8.91 13.91 14.02
CA ILE A 148 7.82 12.94 14.21
C ILE A 148 6.56 13.61 14.75
N ASP A 149 6.69 14.48 15.75
CA ASP A 149 5.56 15.16 16.41
C ASP A 149 4.87 16.16 15.45
N ASN A 150 5.61 16.79 14.53
CA ASN A 150 5.06 17.76 13.59
C ASN A 150 4.44 17.12 12.34
N PHE A 151 4.87 15.92 11.94
CA PHE A 151 4.48 15.31 10.66
C PHE A 151 2.95 15.24 10.43
N PRO A 152 2.12 14.76 11.39
CA PRO A 152 0.67 14.72 11.18
C PRO A 152 0.08 16.11 10.90
N SER A 153 0.50 17.14 11.66
CA SER A 153 0.00 18.50 11.48
C SER A 153 0.39 19.10 10.13
N GLN A 154 1.57 18.76 9.61
CA GLN A 154 2.02 19.20 8.30
C GLN A 154 1.20 18.54 7.19
N ILE A 155 0.97 17.21 7.28
CA ILE A 155 0.09 16.49 6.36
C ILE A 155 -1.32 17.09 6.38
N LYS A 156 -1.87 17.37 7.57
CA LYS A 156 -3.17 18.01 7.72
C LYS A 156 -3.23 19.36 7.00
N SER A 157 -2.21 20.20 7.16
CA SER A 157 -2.17 21.53 6.55
C SER A 157 -2.17 21.53 5.02
N MET A 158 -1.73 20.43 4.40
CA MET A 158 -1.69 20.25 2.95
C MET A 158 -2.70 19.23 2.43
N ALA A 159 -3.60 18.70 3.28
CA ALA A 159 -4.49 17.59 2.95
C ALA A 159 -5.28 17.81 1.65
N SER A 160 -5.75 19.04 1.42
CA SER A 160 -6.50 19.43 0.22
C SER A 160 -5.71 19.38 -1.10
N ARG A 161 -4.40 19.11 -1.03
CA ARG A 161 -3.46 19.12 -2.17
C ARG A 161 -2.62 17.85 -2.26
N LEU A 162 -2.85 16.90 -1.35
CA LEU A 162 -2.16 15.62 -1.38
C LEU A 162 -2.67 14.72 -2.49
N SER A 163 -3.98 14.80 -2.77
CA SER A 163 -4.61 13.95 -3.78
C SER A 163 -4.89 14.67 -5.09
N LEU A 164 -4.56 14.02 -6.21
CA LEU A 164 -4.93 14.50 -7.55
C LEU A 164 -6.40 14.22 -7.87
N CYS A 165 -7.02 13.26 -7.18
CA CYS A 165 -8.42 12.87 -7.37
C CYS A 165 -9.16 12.88 -6.04
N ASP A 166 -9.34 14.09 -5.48
CA ASP A 166 -9.88 14.27 -4.14
C ASP A 166 -11.27 13.64 -3.94
N LYS A 167 -12.11 13.58 -4.98
CA LYS A 167 -13.48 13.04 -4.92
C LYS A 167 -13.60 11.60 -5.46
N GLY A 168 -12.48 10.93 -5.67
CA GLY A 168 -12.44 9.57 -6.21
C GLY A 168 -12.82 9.47 -7.70
N PRO A 169 -13.26 8.27 -8.15
CA PRO A 169 -13.53 7.08 -7.36
C PRO A 169 -12.25 6.47 -6.77
N PHE A 170 -12.37 5.84 -5.61
CA PHE A 170 -11.25 5.34 -4.80
C PHE A 170 -11.01 3.85 -5.04
N PRO A 171 -9.78 3.42 -5.40
CA PRO A 171 -9.46 2.02 -5.65
C PRO A 171 -9.48 1.20 -4.37
N LEU A 172 -9.89 -0.06 -4.50
CA LEU A 172 -9.72 -1.10 -3.49
C LEU A 172 -8.24 -1.45 -3.38
N SER A 173 -7.76 -1.58 -2.15
CA SER A 173 -6.40 -2.01 -1.84
C SER A 173 -6.41 -3.25 -0.96
N HIS A 174 -5.36 -4.04 -1.10
CA HIS A 174 -5.04 -5.15 -0.20
C HIS A 174 -3.93 -4.68 0.73
N GLU A 175 -4.15 -4.64 2.04
CA GLU A 175 -3.20 -4.04 2.99
C GLU A 175 -1.87 -4.79 3.09
N ASP A 176 -1.87 -6.12 2.89
CA ASP A 176 -0.67 -6.97 2.93
C ASP A 176 -0.46 -7.70 1.59
N PHE A 177 -0.19 -6.95 0.52
CA PHE A 177 -0.04 -7.50 -0.84
C PHE A 177 1.35 -8.11 -1.06
N LEU A 178 1.65 -9.13 -0.26
CA LEU A 178 2.93 -9.84 -0.18
C LEU A 178 2.81 -11.27 -0.71
N HIS A 179 3.93 -11.88 -1.11
CA HIS A 179 3.98 -13.26 -1.63
C HIS A 179 3.66 -14.35 -0.57
N SER A 180 3.49 -13.99 0.70
CA SER A 180 2.87 -14.85 1.73
C SER A 180 1.35 -14.98 1.58
N ASN A 181 0.71 -14.02 0.91
CA ASN A 181 -0.75 -13.98 0.70
C ASN A 181 -1.14 -14.25 -0.76
N ILE A 182 -0.18 -14.72 -1.57
CA ILE A 182 -0.38 -15.04 -2.99
C ILE A 182 -0.11 -16.52 -3.20
N MET A 183 -1.12 -17.23 -3.69
CA MET A 183 -1.04 -18.63 -4.11
C MET A 183 -0.54 -18.71 -5.56
N VAL A 184 0.29 -19.70 -5.86
CA VAL A 184 0.81 -19.95 -7.21
C VAL A 184 0.75 -21.42 -7.59
N ASP A 185 0.70 -21.69 -8.89
CA ASP A 185 1.04 -23.01 -9.42
C ASP A 185 2.56 -23.22 -9.33
N GLU A 186 3.00 -24.30 -8.70
CA GLU A 186 4.42 -24.54 -8.41
C GLU A 186 5.28 -24.73 -9.67
N ASN A 187 4.68 -25.16 -10.78
CA ASN A 187 5.40 -25.40 -12.03
C ASN A 187 5.52 -24.11 -12.84
N THR A 188 4.47 -23.29 -12.85
CA THR A 188 4.40 -22.11 -13.71
C THR A 188 4.71 -20.80 -12.99
N PHE A 189 4.53 -20.72 -11.67
CA PHE A 189 4.51 -19.46 -10.90
C PHE A 189 3.42 -18.47 -11.36
N ASP A 190 2.39 -18.94 -12.05
CA ASP A 190 1.19 -18.15 -12.30
C ASP A 190 0.33 -18.11 -11.03
N VAL A 191 -0.29 -16.96 -10.75
CA VAL A 191 -1.12 -16.74 -9.57
C VAL A 191 -2.39 -17.59 -9.67
N THR A 192 -2.64 -18.39 -8.64
CA THR A 192 -3.84 -19.24 -8.50
C THR A 192 -4.80 -18.73 -7.43
N GLY A 193 -4.39 -17.72 -6.65
CA GLY A 193 -5.17 -17.20 -5.54
C GLY A 193 -4.54 -15.99 -4.87
N ILE A 194 -5.37 -15.09 -4.37
CA ILE A 194 -4.98 -14.08 -3.37
C ILE A 194 -5.85 -14.33 -2.13
N ILE A 195 -5.21 -14.44 -0.98
CA ILE A 195 -5.83 -14.74 0.32
C ILE A 195 -5.58 -13.61 1.31
N ASP A 196 -6.09 -13.77 2.53
CA ASP A 196 -5.90 -12.82 3.63
C ASP A 196 -6.39 -11.39 3.32
N TRP A 197 -7.66 -11.31 2.91
CA TRP A 197 -8.34 -10.05 2.61
C TRP A 197 -8.77 -9.25 3.85
N GLU A 198 -8.21 -9.56 5.02
CA GLU A 198 -8.42 -8.74 6.22
C GLU A 198 -7.87 -7.33 5.99
N GLY A 199 -8.55 -6.32 6.51
CA GLY A 199 -8.17 -4.91 6.33
C GLY A 199 -8.43 -4.32 4.94
N ALA A 200 -8.75 -5.13 3.91
CA ALA A 200 -8.98 -4.63 2.56
C ALA A 200 -10.05 -3.53 2.51
N CYS A 201 -9.67 -2.35 2.01
CA CYS A 201 -10.50 -1.17 1.98
C CYS A 201 -10.22 -0.31 0.74
N THR A 202 -11.10 0.64 0.44
CA THR A 202 -10.76 1.67 -0.55
C THR A 202 -9.84 2.72 0.06
N VAL A 203 -8.95 3.29 -0.76
CA VAL A 203 -7.90 4.22 -0.33
C VAL A 203 -7.77 5.42 -1.30
N PRO A 204 -7.16 6.55 -0.89
CA PRO A 204 -6.68 7.55 -1.85
C PRO A 204 -5.80 6.92 -2.94
N ILE A 205 -5.88 7.41 -4.18
CA ILE A 205 -5.14 6.81 -5.31
C ILE A 205 -3.62 6.82 -5.07
N GLU A 206 -3.13 7.79 -4.31
CA GLU A 206 -1.72 7.92 -3.94
C GLU A 206 -1.21 6.73 -3.12
N PHE A 207 -2.10 5.92 -2.54
CA PHE A 207 -1.76 4.72 -1.77
C PHE A 207 -1.73 3.43 -2.60
N LEU A 208 -1.90 3.52 -3.93
CA LEU A 208 -1.54 2.44 -4.84
C LEU A 208 -0.01 2.30 -4.86
N THR A 209 0.48 1.26 -4.19
CA THR A 209 1.89 0.99 -3.98
C THR A 209 2.33 -0.30 -4.66
N PHE A 210 3.63 -0.48 -4.83
CA PHE A 210 4.16 -1.75 -5.31
C PHE A 210 3.78 -2.88 -4.33
N PRO A 211 3.62 -4.13 -4.81
CA PRO A 211 3.57 -5.29 -3.94
C PRO A 211 4.76 -5.28 -2.97
N ASP A 212 4.58 -5.79 -1.74
CA ASP A 212 5.54 -5.56 -0.66
C ASP A 212 6.92 -6.18 -0.89
N PHE A 213 7.01 -7.19 -1.75
CA PHE A 213 8.28 -7.78 -2.18
C PHE A 213 9.09 -6.89 -3.14
N LEU A 214 8.48 -5.81 -3.63
CA LEU A 214 9.11 -4.72 -4.37
C LEU A 214 9.10 -3.42 -3.55
N THR A 215 8.92 -3.47 -2.23
CA THR A 215 9.00 -2.27 -1.40
C THR A 215 10.43 -1.76 -1.29
N ALA A 216 10.63 -0.48 -1.58
CA ALA A 216 11.88 0.23 -1.43
C ALA A 216 11.61 1.64 -0.88
N MET A 217 12.51 2.08 -0.01
CA MET A 217 12.43 3.37 0.66
C MET A 217 12.62 4.50 -0.34
N PRO A 218 11.75 5.53 -0.34
CA PRO A 218 11.93 6.70 -1.20
C PRO A 218 13.14 7.51 -0.75
N MET A 219 13.85 8.12 -1.69
CA MET A 219 15.03 8.95 -1.42
C MET A 219 14.74 10.06 -0.42
N SER A 220 13.56 10.68 -0.51
CA SER A 220 13.12 11.76 0.38
C SER A 220 12.93 11.34 1.83
N PHE A 221 12.93 10.03 2.12
CA PHE A 221 12.85 9.48 3.47
C PHE A 221 14.20 8.93 3.98
N ASP A 222 15.18 8.77 3.09
CA ASP A 222 16.49 8.19 3.40
C ASP A 222 17.57 9.26 3.63
N LEU A 223 18.75 8.83 4.05
CA LEU A 223 19.89 9.72 4.25
C LEU A 223 20.52 10.11 2.89
N PRO A 224 20.84 11.39 2.65
CA PRO A 224 21.38 11.88 1.37
C PRO A 224 22.68 11.21 0.88
N GLY A 225 23.44 10.53 1.75
CA GLY A 225 24.72 9.91 1.41
C GLY A 225 24.66 8.51 0.80
N LYS A 226 23.47 7.97 0.54
CA LYS A 226 23.29 6.59 0.01
C LYS A 226 23.08 6.49 -1.49
N TYR A 227 23.06 7.63 -2.18
CA TYR A 227 22.73 7.71 -3.60
C TYR A 227 23.88 8.39 -4.36
N ASP A 228 24.10 7.99 -5.60
CA ASP A 228 25.06 8.63 -6.50
C ASP A 228 24.51 9.93 -7.11
N GLN A 229 25.30 10.54 -7.99
CA GLN A 229 24.97 11.84 -8.61
C GLN A 229 23.72 11.77 -9.50
N ASP A 230 23.38 10.58 -9.98
CA ASP A 230 22.20 10.31 -10.82
C ASP A 230 20.98 9.91 -9.95
N GLY A 231 21.14 9.90 -8.62
CA GLY A 231 20.10 9.52 -7.66
C GLY A 231 19.89 8.01 -7.55
N GLN A 232 20.84 7.19 -8.02
CA GLN A 232 20.76 5.73 -7.91
C GLN A 232 21.35 5.26 -6.58
N PRO A 233 20.75 4.25 -5.91
CA PRO A 233 21.29 3.70 -4.67
C PRO A 233 22.70 3.12 -4.90
N PHE A 234 23.63 3.34 -3.98
CA PHE A 234 24.94 2.64 -4.00
C PHE A 234 24.82 1.16 -3.64
N ASP A 235 23.80 0.80 -2.85
CA ASP A 235 23.50 -0.58 -2.49
C ASP A 235 22.94 -1.33 -3.71
N GLU A 236 23.64 -2.37 -4.16
CA GLU A 236 23.28 -3.10 -5.38
C GLU A 236 21.98 -3.91 -5.22
N GLU A 237 21.61 -4.35 -4.01
CA GLU A 237 20.34 -5.03 -3.77
C GLU A 237 19.18 -4.03 -3.92
N VAL A 238 19.32 -2.82 -3.36
CA VAL A 238 18.32 -1.75 -3.53
C VAL A 238 18.22 -1.33 -5.00
N ARG A 239 19.35 -1.25 -5.69
CA ARG A 239 19.40 -0.95 -7.14
C ARG A 239 18.73 -2.04 -7.98
N GLU A 240 18.89 -3.31 -7.61
CA GLU A 240 18.19 -4.42 -8.24
C GLU A 240 16.67 -4.29 -8.06
N VAL A 241 16.19 -3.99 -6.84
CA VAL A 241 14.76 -3.78 -6.59
C VAL A 241 14.22 -2.60 -7.41
N TRP A 242 14.97 -1.53 -7.60
CA TRP A 242 14.56 -0.41 -8.44
C TRP A 242 14.42 -0.79 -9.92
N ARG A 243 15.34 -1.60 -10.46
CA ARG A 243 15.20 -2.16 -11.80
C ARG A 243 13.97 -3.05 -11.91
N GLU A 244 13.73 -3.92 -10.92
CA GLU A 244 12.54 -4.77 -10.89
C GLU A 244 11.22 -3.96 -10.80
N ARG A 245 11.24 -2.80 -10.12
CA ARG A 245 10.09 -1.87 -10.10
C ARG A 245 9.80 -1.28 -11.48
N GLU A 246 10.83 -0.88 -12.22
CA GLU A 246 10.68 -0.37 -13.59
C GLU A 246 10.07 -1.46 -14.50
N GLU A 247 10.59 -2.69 -14.42
CA GLU A 247 10.02 -3.82 -15.14
C GLU A 247 8.57 -4.10 -14.73
N TYR A 248 8.25 -4.04 -13.43
CA TYR A 248 6.89 -4.23 -12.94
C TYR A 248 5.92 -3.16 -13.45
N ILE A 249 6.35 -1.89 -13.52
CA ILE A 249 5.56 -0.81 -14.13
C ILE A 249 5.22 -1.14 -15.58
N GLU A 250 6.17 -1.64 -16.38
CA GLU A 250 5.90 -2.02 -17.77
C GLU A 250 4.94 -3.22 -17.88
N MET A 251 5.02 -4.17 -16.95
CA MET A 251 4.04 -5.27 -16.86
C MET A 251 2.63 -4.76 -16.50
N VAL A 252 2.54 -3.79 -15.59
CA VAL A 252 1.28 -3.12 -15.24
C VAL A 252 0.72 -2.37 -16.45
N LYS A 253 1.51 -1.53 -17.13
CA LYS A 253 1.09 -0.83 -18.35
C LYS A 253 0.56 -1.78 -19.42
N SER A 254 1.20 -2.94 -19.56
CA SER A 254 0.78 -3.98 -20.52
C SER A 254 -0.52 -4.69 -20.11
N ALA A 255 -0.86 -4.69 -18.82
CA ALA A 255 -2.06 -5.32 -18.27
C ALA A 255 -3.23 -4.36 -18.09
N GLU A 256 -2.97 -3.05 -18.00
CA GLU A 256 -3.96 -1.99 -17.95
C GLU A 256 -4.83 -1.98 -19.21
N LEU A 257 -6.16 -1.91 -19.02
CA LEU A 257 -7.14 -1.98 -20.11
C LEU A 257 -7.91 -0.66 -20.28
N SER A 258 -8.47 -0.14 -19.18
CA SER A 258 -9.43 0.97 -19.20
C SER A 258 -8.82 2.35 -18.92
N ASP A 259 -7.79 2.38 -18.06
CA ASP A 259 -7.04 3.58 -17.73
C ASP A 259 -5.61 3.20 -17.31
N SER A 260 -4.78 4.21 -17.11
CA SER A 260 -3.38 4.05 -16.68
C SER A 260 -3.17 4.42 -15.21
N LEU A 261 -4.19 4.25 -14.36
CA LEU A 261 -4.14 4.74 -12.99
C LEU A 261 -2.99 4.11 -12.20
N LEU A 262 -2.86 2.78 -12.25
CA LEU A 262 -1.92 2.06 -11.41
C LEU A 262 -0.48 2.33 -11.87
N SER A 263 -0.20 2.23 -13.17
CA SER A 263 1.14 2.52 -13.70
C SER A 263 1.57 3.96 -13.42
N THR A 264 0.65 4.92 -13.52
CA THR A 264 0.90 6.33 -13.20
C THR A 264 1.23 6.51 -11.71
N CYS A 265 0.48 5.87 -10.82
CA CYS A 265 0.73 5.95 -9.37
C CYS A 265 2.06 5.29 -8.99
N LEU A 266 2.37 4.11 -9.54
CA LEU A 266 3.63 3.40 -9.30
C LEU A 266 4.85 4.17 -9.82
N SER A 267 4.69 4.92 -10.92
CA SER A 267 5.75 5.77 -11.49
C SER A 267 5.92 7.10 -10.74
N SER A 268 4.94 7.50 -9.93
CA SER A 268 4.95 8.79 -9.23
C SER A 268 5.80 8.74 -7.96
N LYS A 269 6.98 9.35 -8.00
CA LYS A 269 7.85 9.52 -6.82
C LYS A 269 7.12 10.20 -5.66
N ARG A 270 6.24 11.16 -5.97
CA ARG A 270 5.37 11.85 -5.00
C ARG A 270 4.42 10.88 -4.29
N ALA A 271 3.66 10.09 -5.05
CA ALA A 271 2.71 9.12 -4.49
C ALA A 271 3.44 8.07 -3.65
N GLN A 272 4.53 7.50 -4.18
CA GLN A 272 5.32 6.50 -3.46
C GLN A 272 5.95 7.06 -2.17
N ALA A 273 6.38 8.33 -2.15
CA ALA A 273 6.88 8.98 -0.94
C ALA A 273 5.77 9.21 0.11
N LEU A 274 4.60 9.68 -0.33
CA LEU A 274 3.45 9.88 0.55
C LEU A 274 2.98 8.55 1.16
N ALA A 275 2.73 7.52 0.34
CA ALA A 275 2.28 6.22 0.81
C ALA A 275 3.30 5.54 1.74
N TYR A 276 4.59 5.57 1.39
CA TYR A 276 5.63 4.98 2.23
C TYR A 276 5.73 5.69 3.57
N SER A 277 5.73 7.03 3.61
CA SER A 277 5.80 7.78 4.86
C SER A 277 4.56 7.56 5.75
N TYR A 278 3.37 7.50 5.14
CA TYR A 278 2.14 7.13 5.81
C TYR A 278 2.25 5.75 6.48
N GLY A 279 2.68 4.71 5.75
CA GLY A 279 2.80 3.36 6.28
C GLY A 279 3.91 3.23 7.34
N ALA A 280 5.06 3.86 7.09
CA ALA A 280 6.18 3.93 8.02
C ALA A 280 5.77 4.55 9.37
N TYR A 281 4.95 5.61 9.34
CA TYR A 281 4.45 6.27 10.55
C TYR A 281 3.37 5.44 11.25
N SER A 282 2.35 5.03 10.49
CA SER A 282 1.11 4.46 11.03
C SER A 282 1.27 3.03 11.51
N PHE A 283 2.00 2.19 10.76
CA PHE A 283 2.03 0.75 10.99
C PHE A 283 3.33 0.27 11.63
N ILE A 284 4.46 0.92 11.33
CA ILE A 284 5.78 0.47 11.81
C ILE A 284 6.28 1.33 12.98
N GLY A 285 5.99 2.63 12.95
CA GLY A 285 6.66 3.60 13.84
C GLY A 285 8.15 3.72 13.49
N LYS A 286 8.47 3.74 12.19
CA LYS A 286 9.84 3.80 11.69
C LYS A 286 10.39 5.23 11.83
N LEU A 287 11.57 5.38 12.41
CA LEU A 287 12.23 6.68 12.45
C LEU A 287 12.70 7.08 11.05
N GLY A 288 12.52 8.34 10.69
CA GLY A 288 12.88 8.85 9.38
C GLY A 288 12.67 10.36 9.24
N LEU A 289 13.06 10.88 8.08
CA LEU A 289 13.06 12.31 7.79
C LEU A 289 11.72 12.75 7.19
N TYR A 290 10.68 12.68 8.01
CA TYR A 290 9.32 13.06 7.61
C TYR A 290 9.20 14.52 7.13
N ASP A 291 10.02 15.42 7.67
CA ASP A 291 10.09 16.82 7.27
C ASP A 291 10.64 17.01 5.85
N GLN A 292 11.57 16.16 5.42
CA GLN A 292 12.07 16.13 4.04
C GLN A 292 11.03 15.59 3.07
N VAL A 293 10.28 14.55 3.45
CA VAL A 293 9.13 14.08 2.66
C VAL A 293 8.12 15.20 2.50
N VAL A 294 7.74 15.88 3.59
CA VAL A 294 6.81 17.03 3.56
C VAL A 294 7.29 18.13 2.60
N SER A 295 8.58 18.46 2.64
CA SER A 295 9.16 19.47 1.75
C SER A 295 9.16 19.04 0.29
N PHE A 296 9.44 17.77 0.01
CA PHE A 296 9.35 17.17 -1.32
C PHE A 296 7.90 17.16 -1.85
N LEU A 297 6.93 16.86 -0.98
CA LEU A 297 5.50 16.95 -1.30
C LEU A 297 5.04 18.41 -1.51
N ALA A 298 5.73 19.42 -0.99
CA ALA A 298 5.43 20.81 -1.30
C ALA A 298 6.06 21.26 -2.64
N SER A 299 7.28 20.82 -2.95
CA SER A 299 8.03 21.31 -4.12
C SER A 299 7.52 20.77 -5.46
N GLU A 300 7.10 19.50 -5.51
CA GLU A 300 6.58 18.90 -6.75
C GLU A 300 5.23 19.51 -7.19
N GLU A 301 4.53 20.20 -6.28
CA GLU A 301 3.29 20.93 -6.55
C GLU A 301 3.55 22.20 -7.39
N GLU A 302 4.56 22.99 -7.01
CA GLU A 302 4.93 24.22 -7.73
C GLU A 302 5.35 23.93 -9.17
N ASN A 303 6.02 22.80 -9.40
CA ASN A 303 6.44 22.39 -10.74
C ASN A 303 5.25 21.98 -11.62
N SER A 304 4.24 21.29 -11.09
CA SER A 304 3.02 20.96 -11.83
C SER A 304 2.16 22.18 -12.15
N ASP A 305 1.99 23.10 -11.21
CA ASP A 305 1.19 24.33 -11.41
C ASP A 305 1.85 25.29 -12.41
N ASN A 306 3.18 25.38 -12.39
CA ASN A 306 3.94 26.19 -13.36
C ASN A 306 3.93 25.57 -14.76
N ALA A 307 3.95 24.24 -14.88
CA ALA A 307 3.86 23.55 -16.17
C ALA A 307 2.48 23.73 -16.83
N ILE A 308 1.39 23.68 -16.05
CA ILE A 308 0.03 23.92 -16.55
C ILE A 308 -0.11 25.38 -17.03
N LYS A 309 0.33 26.36 -16.23
CA LYS A 309 0.30 27.78 -16.62
C LYS A 309 1.16 28.11 -17.84
N ALA A 310 2.27 27.41 -18.05
CA ALA A 310 3.12 27.59 -19.23
C ALA A 310 2.53 26.97 -20.51
N SER A 311 1.59 26.03 -20.38
CA SER A 311 0.89 25.40 -21.53
C SER A 311 -0.35 26.19 -22.00
N GLU A 312 -0.77 27.19 -21.24
CA GLU A 312 -1.91 28.08 -21.54
C GLU A 312 -1.49 29.42 -22.17
N VAL A 313 -0.21 29.59 -22.54
CA VAL A 313 0.36 30.81 -23.17
C VAL A 313 0.78 30.57 -24.62
#